data_AF-A0A2H0CFT2-F1
#
_entry.id   AF-A0A2H0CFT2-F1
#
_cell.length_a   1.000
_cell.length_b   1.000
_cell.length_c   1.000
_cell.angle_alpha   90.00
_cell.angle_beta   90.00
_cell.angle_gamma   90.00
#
_symmetry.space_group_name_H-M   'P 1'
#
loop_
_entity.id
_entity.type
_entity.pdbx_description
1 polymer ?
#
loop_
_entity_poly.entity_id
_entity_poly.type
_entity_poly.pdbx_seq_one_letter_code
_entity_poly.pdbx_strand_id
1 'polypeptide(L)'
;MYYSHVKEAVQKIRQNGTSLSDIVKKFGITKSTASFWCKDIVLLEYAIQKIKTHGKEKSVKGLLRYSEFKRKERINRNIFQRQEGVEILGKLSKRDILMIGLGLYWGDGYKYENGELGFTNSNPEMIRFYFKWLELWNVKKDSLIFRLTINEFFKREEKAIKSFWLNFLDVKKEQFSKTTFIKTNLKKASFKNKQKYKGILRVKVRRGTHLRNKILGAIENIAAG
;
A
#
# COMPACT_ATOMS: atom_id res chain seq x y z
N MET A 1 40.24 -48.54 -11.06
CA MET A 1 39.82 -48.61 -12.48
C MET A 1 38.33 -48.25 -12.70
N TYR A 2 37.74 -47.35 -11.89
CA TYR A 2 36.31 -46.95 -11.99
C TYR A 2 36.05 -45.71 -12.88
N TYR A 3 37.11 -45.07 -13.37
CA TYR A 3 37.01 -43.77 -14.03
C TYR A 3 36.68 -43.79 -15.53
N SER A 4 36.93 -44.90 -16.25
CA SER A 4 36.74 -44.92 -17.72
C SER A 4 35.26 -44.81 -18.11
N HIS A 5 34.42 -45.69 -17.55
CA HIS A 5 32.99 -45.70 -17.83
C HIS A 5 32.29 -44.40 -17.39
N VAL A 6 32.74 -43.82 -16.26
CA VAL A 6 32.24 -42.53 -15.77
C VAL A 6 32.67 -41.39 -16.69
N LYS A 7 33.92 -41.40 -17.18
CA LYS A 7 34.42 -40.40 -18.13
C LYS A 7 33.64 -40.44 -19.44
N GLU A 8 33.43 -41.61 -20.02
CA GLU A 8 32.65 -41.78 -21.25
C GLU A 8 31.21 -41.27 -21.07
N ALA A 9 30.56 -41.63 -19.96
CA ALA A 9 29.23 -41.14 -19.63
C ALA A 9 29.18 -39.61 -19.47
N VAL A 10 30.18 -39.01 -18.83
CA VAL A 10 30.35 -37.56 -18.69
C VAL A 10 30.47 -36.88 -20.05
N GLN A 11 31.33 -37.40 -20.93
CA GLN A 11 31.57 -36.83 -22.26
C GLN A 11 30.30 -36.91 -23.13
N LYS A 12 29.58 -38.04 -23.09
CA LYS A 12 28.32 -38.23 -23.82
C LYS A 12 27.25 -37.22 -23.39
N ILE A 13 27.07 -37.02 -22.09
CA ILE A 13 26.05 -36.04 -21.64
C ILE A 13 26.49 -34.59 -21.86
N ARG A 14 27.80 -34.31 -21.86
CA ARG A 14 28.35 -33.00 -22.23
C ARG A 14 28.03 -32.66 -23.68
N GLN A 15 28.29 -33.59 -24.61
CA GLN A 15 27.96 -33.45 -26.04
C GLN A 15 26.46 -33.20 -26.25
N ASN A 16 25.60 -33.85 -25.45
CA ASN A 16 24.14 -33.65 -25.46
C ASN A 16 23.65 -32.35 -24.79
N GLY A 17 24.56 -31.41 -24.49
CA GLY A 17 24.22 -30.09 -23.95
C GLY A 17 24.01 -30.05 -22.44
N THR A 18 24.74 -30.85 -21.67
CA THR A 18 24.79 -30.73 -20.20
C THR A 18 25.91 -29.79 -19.77
N SER A 19 25.64 -28.90 -18.82
CA SER A 19 26.65 -27.96 -18.29
C SER A 19 27.65 -28.68 -17.39
N LEU A 20 28.89 -28.18 -17.30
CA LEU A 20 29.91 -28.76 -16.40
C LEU A 20 29.45 -28.77 -14.93
N SER A 21 28.70 -27.76 -14.49
CA SER A 21 28.18 -27.70 -13.12
C SER A 21 27.11 -28.75 -12.84
N ASP A 22 26.33 -29.15 -13.84
CA ASP A 22 25.36 -30.24 -13.72
C ASP A 22 26.02 -31.61 -13.80
N ILE A 23 27.07 -31.75 -14.61
CA ILE A 23 27.90 -32.95 -14.68
C ILE A 23 28.54 -33.22 -13.31
N VAL A 24 29.14 -32.19 -12.71
CA VAL A 24 29.70 -32.24 -11.34
C VAL A 24 28.66 -32.72 -10.34
N LYS A 25 27.46 -32.14 -10.35
CA LYS A 25 26.37 -32.54 -9.44
C LYS A 25 25.88 -33.97 -9.68
N LYS A 26 25.78 -34.38 -10.95
CA LYS A 26 25.22 -35.68 -11.33
C LYS A 26 26.16 -36.84 -11.01
N PHE A 27 27.46 -36.65 -11.21
CA PHE A 27 28.46 -37.71 -11.04
C PHE A 27 29.30 -37.57 -9.76
N GLY A 28 29.11 -36.52 -8.97
CA GLY A 28 29.86 -36.30 -7.73
C GLY A 28 31.36 -36.06 -7.93
N ILE A 29 31.78 -35.64 -9.14
CA ILE A 29 33.19 -35.39 -9.47
C ILE A 29 33.56 -33.92 -9.26
N THR A 30 34.85 -33.62 -9.11
CA THR A 30 35.31 -32.25 -8.96
C THR A 30 35.15 -31.44 -10.26
N LYS A 31 35.07 -30.11 -10.13
CA LYS A 31 35.00 -29.20 -11.29
C LYS A 31 36.22 -29.31 -12.20
N SER A 32 37.41 -29.48 -11.62
CA SER A 32 38.66 -29.68 -12.38
C SER A 32 38.61 -30.98 -13.18
N THR A 33 38.13 -32.08 -12.58
CA THR A 33 37.96 -33.37 -13.29
C THR A 33 36.96 -33.26 -14.44
N ALA A 34 35.79 -32.67 -14.22
CA ALA A 34 34.79 -32.49 -15.27
C ALA A 34 35.31 -31.61 -16.42
N SER A 35 36.05 -30.54 -16.10
CA SER A 35 36.67 -29.65 -17.09
C SER A 35 37.74 -30.38 -17.90
N PHE A 36 38.63 -31.11 -17.23
CA PHE A 36 39.71 -31.85 -17.89
C PHE A 36 39.18 -32.93 -18.84
N TRP A 37 38.16 -33.70 -18.42
CA TRP A 37 37.58 -34.74 -19.27
C TRP A 37 36.79 -34.21 -20.47
N CYS A 38 36.25 -32.99 -20.37
CA CYS A 38 35.46 -32.38 -21.42
C CYS A 38 36.22 -31.36 -22.28
N LYS A 39 37.52 -31.15 -22.03
CA LYS A 39 38.29 -30.03 -22.59
C LYS A 39 38.33 -30.02 -24.12
N ASP A 40 38.39 -31.20 -24.73
CA ASP A 40 38.53 -31.37 -26.19
C ASP A 40 37.17 -31.55 -26.91
N ILE A 41 36.05 -31.44 -26.17
CA ILE A 41 34.71 -31.59 -26.75
C ILE A 41 34.28 -30.28 -27.43
N VAL A 42 34.19 -30.32 -28.76
CA VAL A 42 33.51 -29.29 -29.54
C VAL A 42 31.99 -29.51 -29.45
N LEU A 43 31.26 -28.50 -28.97
CA LEU A 43 29.80 -28.58 -28.84
C LEU A 43 29.11 -28.14 -30.12
N LEU A 44 28.07 -28.88 -30.50
CA LEU A 44 27.14 -28.48 -31.56
C LEU A 44 26.23 -27.36 -31.10
N GLU A 45 25.71 -26.55 -32.03
CA GLU A 45 24.90 -25.36 -31.72
C GLU A 45 23.68 -25.70 -30.85
N TYR A 46 23.00 -26.83 -31.11
CA TYR A 46 21.87 -27.28 -30.30
C TYR A 46 22.27 -27.51 -28.82
N ALA A 47 23.47 -28.04 -28.58
CA ALA A 47 23.97 -28.34 -27.24
C ALA A 47 24.35 -27.05 -26.51
N ILE A 48 24.95 -26.08 -27.22
CA ILE A 48 25.23 -24.74 -26.71
C ILE A 48 23.92 -24.05 -26.31
N GLN A 49 22.91 -24.08 -27.18
CA GLN A 49 21.62 -23.45 -26.93
C GLN A 49 20.91 -24.09 -25.73
N LYS A 50 20.96 -25.42 -25.61
CA LYS A 50 20.39 -26.15 -24.47
C LYS A 50 21.03 -25.73 -23.15
N ILE A 51 22.36 -25.60 -23.09
CA ILE A 51 23.09 -25.12 -21.90
C ILE A 51 22.67 -23.69 -21.55
N LYS A 52 22.60 -22.79 -22.54
CA LYS A 52 22.18 -21.39 -22.34
C LYS A 52 20.76 -21.31 -21.78
N THR A 53 19.80 -22.04 -22.36
CA THR A 53 18.40 -22.06 -21.90
C THR A 53 18.29 -22.58 -20.47
N HIS A 54 18.89 -23.71 -20.15
CA HIS A 54 18.87 -24.27 -18.78
C HIS A 54 19.56 -23.35 -17.76
N GLY A 55 20.65 -22.66 -18.18
CA GLY A 55 21.31 -21.66 -17.36
C GLY A 55 20.40 -20.47 -17.04
N LYS A 56 19.67 -19.98 -18.04
CA LYS A 56 18.67 -18.90 -17.89
C LYS A 56 17.53 -19.33 -16.96
N GLU A 57 16.97 -20.52 -17.13
CA GLU A 57 15.91 -21.05 -16.27
C GLU A 57 16.33 -21.12 -14.80
N LYS A 58 17.55 -21.62 -14.52
CA LYS A 58 18.09 -21.65 -13.16
C LYS A 58 18.28 -20.26 -12.58
N SER A 59 18.79 -19.32 -13.39
CA SER A 59 18.95 -17.93 -12.98
C SER A 59 17.60 -17.31 -12.62
N VAL A 60 16.58 -17.46 -13.48
CA VAL A 60 15.22 -16.98 -13.21
C VAL A 60 14.66 -17.61 -11.94
N LYS A 61 14.82 -18.93 -11.74
CA LYS A 61 14.37 -19.60 -10.52
C LYS A 61 15.06 -19.08 -9.26
N GLY A 62 16.37 -18.79 -9.34
CA GLY A 62 17.15 -18.17 -8.26
C GLY A 62 16.65 -16.77 -7.92
N LEU A 63 16.45 -15.93 -8.96
CA LEU A 63 15.92 -14.58 -8.82
C LEU A 63 14.51 -14.57 -8.19
N LEU A 64 13.63 -15.46 -8.63
CA LEU A 64 12.28 -15.59 -8.07
C LEU A 64 12.31 -15.98 -6.58
N ARG A 65 13.17 -16.94 -6.21
CA ARG A 65 13.35 -17.34 -4.80
C ARG A 65 13.86 -16.19 -3.93
N TYR A 66 14.87 -15.48 -4.40
CA TYR A 66 15.42 -14.32 -3.69
C TYR A 66 14.39 -13.18 -3.58
N SER A 67 13.66 -12.91 -4.66
CA SER A 67 12.57 -11.93 -4.67
C SER A 67 11.48 -12.27 -3.65
N GLU A 68 11.04 -13.53 -3.60
CA GLU A 68 10.06 -13.99 -2.60
C GLU A 68 10.61 -13.93 -1.17
N PHE A 69 11.88 -14.27 -0.96
CA PHE A 69 12.55 -14.11 0.33
C PHE A 69 12.53 -12.64 0.77
N LYS A 70 12.97 -11.71 -0.09
CA LYS A 70 12.95 -10.26 0.19
C LYS A 70 11.53 -9.73 0.38
N ARG A 71 10.55 -10.26 -0.35
CA ARG A 71 9.13 -9.93 -0.17
C ARG A 71 8.66 -10.31 1.24
N LYS A 72 8.97 -11.53 1.70
CA LYS A 72 8.65 -12.01 3.05
C LYS A 72 9.34 -11.18 4.13
N GLU A 73 10.65 -10.92 4.00
CA GLU A 73 11.38 -10.06 4.93
C GLU A 73 10.74 -8.67 5.03
N ARG A 74 10.38 -8.06 3.89
CA ARG A 74 9.70 -6.77 3.86
C ARG A 74 8.35 -6.84 4.57
N ILE A 75 7.55 -7.88 4.35
CA ILE A 75 6.23 -8.03 5.01
C ILE A 75 6.42 -8.15 6.52
N ASN A 76 7.31 -9.03 6.98
CA ASN A 76 7.57 -9.23 8.40
C ASN A 76 8.08 -7.95 9.06
N ARG A 77 9.03 -7.25 8.41
CA ARG A 77 9.51 -5.95 8.89
C ARG A 77 8.39 -4.92 8.99
N ASN A 78 7.51 -4.83 8.00
CA ASN A 78 6.37 -3.91 8.05
C ASN A 78 5.39 -4.24 9.18
N ILE A 79 5.17 -5.53 9.46
CA ILE A 79 4.31 -5.96 10.57
C ILE A 79 4.94 -5.54 11.90
N PHE A 80 6.23 -5.84 12.10
CA PHE A 80 6.96 -5.51 13.31
C PHE A 80 7.00 -3.99 13.55
N GLN A 81 7.40 -3.21 12.54
CA GLN A 81 7.46 -1.74 12.64
C GLN A 81 6.09 -1.09 12.92
N ARG A 82 5.00 -1.69 12.41
CA ARG A 82 3.65 -1.22 12.73
C ARG A 82 3.28 -1.52 14.17
N GLN A 83 3.68 -2.69 14.68
CA GLN A 83 3.46 -3.08 16.07
C GLN A 83 4.26 -2.19 17.03
N GLU A 84 5.53 -1.91 16.73
CA GLU A 84 6.35 -0.94 17.47
C GLU A 84 5.65 0.43 17.56
N GLY A 85 5.05 0.90 16.46
CA GLY A 85 4.29 2.15 16.46
C GLY A 85 3.06 2.14 17.38
N VAL A 86 2.39 0.99 17.53
CA VAL A 86 1.28 0.83 18.49
C VAL A 86 1.80 0.86 19.93
N GLU A 87 2.93 0.21 20.18
CA GLU A 87 3.55 0.13 21.51
C GLU A 87 4.07 1.48 21.99
N ILE A 88 4.70 2.28 21.11
CA ILE A 88 5.14 3.65 21.41
C ILE A 88 3.97 4.53 21.87
N LEU A 89 2.81 4.39 21.23
CA LEU A 89 1.64 5.23 21.53
C LEU A 89 0.93 4.82 22.82
N GLY A 90 0.85 3.51 23.09
CA GLY A 90 0.13 2.98 24.24
C GLY A 90 -1.37 3.30 24.21
N LYS A 91 -1.96 3.49 25.40
CA LYS A 91 -3.40 3.80 25.55
C LYS A 91 -3.64 5.30 25.43
N LEU A 92 -4.53 5.70 24.52
CA LEU A 92 -4.92 7.09 24.35
C LEU A 92 -5.97 7.53 25.37
N SER A 93 -5.71 8.65 26.02
CA SER A 93 -6.67 9.39 26.84
C SER A 93 -7.61 10.26 25.98
N LYS A 94 -8.65 10.81 26.61
CA LYS A 94 -9.50 11.82 25.96
C LYS A 94 -8.72 13.09 25.60
N ARG A 95 -7.71 13.46 26.40
CA ARG A 95 -6.85 14.62 26.13
C ARG A 95 -6.02 14.40 24.87
N ASP A 96 -5.49 13.20 24.66
CA ASP A 96 -4.69 12.90 23.46
C ASP A 96 -5.54 13.01 22.19
N ILE A 97 -6.76 12.47 22.22
CA ILE A 97 -7.72 12.59 21.10
C ILE A 97 -8.07 14.07 20.86
N LEU A 98 -8.28 14.85 21.91
CA LEU A 98 -8.55 16.28 21.81
C LEU A 98 -7.40 17.02 21.10
N MET A 99 -6.16 16.78 21.52
CA MET A 99 -4.96 17.42 20.97
C MET A 99 -4.72 17.01 19.51
N ILE A 100 -4.83 15.72 19.18
CA ILE A 100 -4.68 15.23 17.80
C ILE A 100 -5.75 15.87 16.90
N GLY A 101 -6.99 15.99 17.38
CA GLY A 101 -8.04 16.63 16.60
C GLY A 101 -7.88 18.14 16.46
N LEU A 102 -7.32 18.84 17.46
CA LEU A 102 -6.92 20.23 17.31
C LEU A 102 -5.84 20.39 16.23
N GLY A 103 -4.81 19.53 16.23
CA GLY A 103 -3.79 19.52 15.19
C GLY A 103 -4.35 19.20 13.80
N LEU A 104 -5.27 18.22 13.72
CA LEU A 104 -5.96 17.88 12.48
C LEU A 104 -6.79 19.05 11.94
N TYR A 105 -7.53 19.74 12.82
CA TYR A 105 -8.32 20.91 12.45
C TYR A 105 -7.42 22.09 12.07
N TRP A 106 -6.28 22.25 12.74
CA TRP A 106 -5.31 23.28 12.41
C TRP A 106 -4.73 23.08 11.01
N GLY A 107 -4.47 21.83 10.59
CA GLY A 107 -4.04 21.53 9.22
C GLY A 107 -5.15 21.73 8.18
N ASP A 108 -6.24 20.96 8.32
CA ASP A 108 -7.22 20.71 7.26
C ASP A 108 -8.63 21.27 7.55
N GLY A 109 -8.83 21.89 8.72
CA GLY A 109 -10.09 22.49 9.13
C GLY A 109 -10.39 23.82 8.45
N TYR A 110 -11.66 24.22 8.49
CA TYR A 110 -12.12 25.48 7.88
C TYR A 110 -11.72 26.67 8.76
N LYS A 111 -10.72 27.41 8.29
CA LYS A 111 -10.08 28.53 9.02
C LYS A 111 -10.51 29.93 8.56
N TYR A 112 -11.14 30.04 7.39
CA TYR A 112 -11.47 31.35 6.78
C TYR A 112 -12.88 31.85 7.11
N GLU A 113 -13.19 33.08 6.66
CA GLU A 113 -14.18 34.05 7.18
C GLU A 113 -15.66 33.63 7.16
N ASN A 114 -16.02 32.52 6.51
CA ASN A 114 -17.42 32.10 6.44
C ASN A 114 -17.97 31.56 7.77
N GLY A 115 -17.14 31.50 8.82
CA GLY A 115 -17.55 31.14 10.19
C GLY A 115 -18.01 29.69 10.35
N GLU A 116 -17.75 28.84 9.36
CA GLU A 116 -18.25 27.47 9.33
C GLU A 116 -17.29 26.50 10.03
N LEU A 117 -17.81 25.72 10.98
CA LEU A 117 -17.10 24.57 11.51
C LEU A 117 -17.17 23.41 10.51
N GLY A 118 -16.10 23.22 9.75
CA GLY A 118 -16.06 22.21 8.70
C GLY A 118 -14.70 21.57 8.51
N PHE A 119 -14.73 20.37 7.94
CA PHE A 119 -13.57 19.56 7.63
C PHE A 119 -13.82 18.84 6.30
N THR A 120 -12.78 18.64 5.50
CA THR A 120 -12.92 17.98 4.20
C THR A 120 -11.73 17.08 3.92
N ASN A 121 -11.99 15.79 3.69
CA ASN A 121 -10.93 14.84 3.39
C ASN A 121 -11.45 13.67 2.54
N SER A 122 -10.57 13.00 1.81
CA SER A 122 -10.88 11.80 1.03
C SER A 122 -10.57 10.50 1.78
N ASN A 123 -9.79 10.56 2.87
CA ASN A 123 -9.44 9.42 3.70
C ASN A 123 -10.57 9.11 4.70
N PRO A 124 -11.23 7.93 4.60
CA PRO A 124 -12.30 7.55 5.52
C PRO A 124 -11.88 7.51 6.99
N GLU A 125 -10.64 7.11 7.27
CA GLU A 125 -10.12 7.00 8.64
C GLU A 125 -10.00 8.38 9.31
N MET A 126 -9.56 9.39 8.55
CA MET A 126 -9.48 10.78 9.04
C MET A 126 -10.86 11.35 9.32
N ILE A 127 -11.84 11.07 8.46
CA ILE A 127 -13.24 11.47 8.67
C ILE A 127 -13.82 10.79 9.92
N ARG A 128 -13.59 9.48 10.10
CA ARG A 128 -14.07 8.76 11.28
C ARG A 128 -13.43 9.28 12.56
N PHE A 129 -12.14 9.59 12.53
CA PHE A 129 -11.47 10.24 13.66
C PHE A 129 -12.07 11.62 13.95
N TYR A 130 -12.34 12.43 12.92
CA TYR A 130 -12.98 13.73 13.09
C TYR A 130 -14.35 13.63 13.79
N PHE A 131 -15.14 12.59 13.51
CA PHE A 131 -16.39 12.32 14.24
C PHE A 131 -16.14 12.07 15.72
N LYS A 132 -15.21 11.15 16.05
CA LYS A 132 -14.83 10.84 17.43
C LYS A 132 -14.34 12.09 18.17
N TRP A 133 -13.62 12.98 17.47
CA TRP A 133 -13.16 14.23 18.05
C TRP A 133 -14.31 15.22 18.29
N LEU A 134 -15.25 15.35 17.35
CA LEU A 134 -16.45 16.19 17.52
C LEU A 134 -17.34 15.73 18.68
N GLU A 135 -17.39 14.43 18.98
CA GLU A 135 -18.09 13.89 20.16
C GLU A 135 -17.51 14.46 21.47
N LEU A 136 -16.19 14.70 21.55
CA LEU A 136 -15.57 15.33 22.73
C LEU A 136 -16.04 16.78 22.93
N TRP A 137 -16.51 17.42 21.86
CA TRP A 137 -17.11 18.76 21.88
C TRP A 137 -18.64 18.72 22.00
N ASN A 138 -19.22 17.56 22.36
CA ASN A 138 -20.66 17.32 22.49
C ASN A 138 -21.47 17.57 21.19
N VAL A 139 -20.85 17.42 20.03
CA VAL A 139 -21.54 17.54 18.74
C VAL A 139 -22.28 16.24 18.43
N LYS A 140 -23.60 16.31 18.29
CA LYS A 140 -24.44 15.16 17.91
C LYS A 140 -24.31 14.86 16.42
N LYS A 141 -24.29 13.58 16.04
CA LYS A 141 -24.24 13.14 14.62
C LYS A 141 -25.33 13.80 13.76
N ASP A 142 -26.56 13.95 14.26
CA ASP A 142 -27.68 14.57 13.53
C ASP A 142 -27.49 16.07 13.22
N SER A 143 -26.56 16.75 13.92
CA SER A 143 -26.20 18.14 13.64
C SER A 143 -25.23 18.28 12.45
N LEU A 144 -24.74 17.16 11.89
CA LEU A 144 -23.78 17.17 10.81
C LEU A 144 -24.49 17.28 9.45
N ILE A 145 -23.87 18.03 8.53
CA ILE A 145 -24.24 18.09 7.11
C ILE A 145 -23.06 17.61 6.28
N PHE A 146 -23.37 16.81 5.27
CA PHE A 146 -22.39 16.24 4.37
C PHE A 146 -22.53 16.81 2.96
N ARG A 147 -21.39 16.96 2.29
CA ARG A 147 -21.35 17.14 0.83
C ARG A 147 -20.31 16.21 0.25
N LEU A 148 -20.75 15.35 -0.66
CA LEU A 148 -19.86 14.47 -1.40
C LEU A 148 -19.39 15.19 -2.65
N THR A 149 -18.09 15.22 -2.87
CA THR A 149 -17.48 15.71 -4.11
C THR A 149 -16.85 14.55 -4.85
N ILE A 150 -17.23 14.38 -6.12
CA ILE A 150 -16.80 13.28 -6.99
C ILE A 150 -16.15 13.86 -8.24
N ASN A 151 -15.03 13.29 -8.67
CA ASN A 151 -14.50 13.60 -9.98
C ASN A 151 -15.46 13.07 -11.06
N GLU A 152 -15.75 13.87 -12.08
CA GLU A 152 -16.77 13.57 -13.08
C GLU A 152 -16.56 12.22 -13.78
N PHE A 153 -15.32 11.74 -13.88
CA PHE A 153 -15.01 10.39 -14.38
C PHE A 153 -15.75 9.28 -13.60
N PHE A 154 -15.98 9.47 -12.30
CA PHE A 154 -16.65 8.52 -11.41
C PHE A 154 -18.13 8.87 -11.16
N LYS A 155 -18.74 9.65 -12.06
CA LYS A 155 -20.13 10.10 -11.91
C LYS A 155 -21.12 8.93 -11.86
N ARG A 156 -20.83 7.82 -12.57
CA ARG A 156 -21.69 6.62 -12.59
C ARG A 156 -21.68 5.88 -11.26
N GLU A 157 -20.62 6.02 -10.48
CA GLU A 157 -20.39 5.38 -9.18
C GLU A 157 -20.94 6.19 -8.00
N GLU A 158 -21.56 7.35 -8.24
CA GLU A 158 -22.05 8.26 -7.20
C GLU A 158 -22.86 7.54 -6.11
N LYS A 159 -23.85 6.74 -6.52
CA LYS A 159 -24.72 6.02 -5.59
C LYS A 159 -23.93 5.08 -4.69
N ALA A 160 -23.01 4.29 -5.26
CA ALA A 160 -22.19 3.34 -4.51
C ALA A 160 -21.24 4.05 -3.54
N ILE A 161 -20.62 5.15 -3.96
CA ILE A 161 -19.73 5.95 -3.11
C ILE A 161 -20.52 6.59 -1.97
N LYS A 162 -21.70 7.13 -2.25
CA LYS A 162 -22.57 7.72 -1.22
C LYS A 162 -23.03 6.66 -0.21
N SER A 163 -23.45 5.48 -0.67
CA SER A 163 -23.82 4.36 0.20
C SER A 163 -22.66 3.89 1.08
N PHE A 164 -21.43 3.88 0.55
CA PHE A 164 -20.25 3.59 1.36
C PHE A 164 -20.15 4.55 2.56
N TRP A 165 -20.28 5.86 2.35
CA TRP A 165 -20.18 6.83 3.46
C TRP A 165 -21.34 6.75 4.44
N LEU A 166 -22.57 6.52 3.96
CA LEU A 166 -23.74 6.32 4.82
C LEU A 166 -23.52 5.16 5.79
N ASN A 167 -23.06 4.02 5.27
CA ASN A 167 -22.82 2.82 6.07
C ASN A 167 -21.58 2.94 6.95
N PHE A 168 -20.49 3.51 6.42
CA PHE A 168 -19.22 3.61 7.14
C PHE A 168 -19.28 4.57 8.33
N LEU A 169 -20.07 5.64 8.24
CA LEU A 169 -20.22 6.64 9.30
C LEU A 169 -21.48 6.45 10.14
N ASP A 170 -22.38 5.55 9.72
CA ASP A 170 -23.68 5.33 10.35
C ASP A 170 -24.45 6.66 10.47
N VAL A 171 -24.79 7.24 9.31
CA VAL A 171 -25.46 8.55 9.19
C VAL A 171 -26.61 8.49 8.20
N LYS A 172 -27.55 9.43 8.34
CA LYS A 172 -28.79 9.45 7.58
C LYS A 172 -28.62 10.11 6.20
N LYS A 173 -29.37 9.65 5.20
CA LYS A 173 -29.27 10.14 3.82
C LYS A 173 -29.64 11.62 3.70
N GLU A 174 -30.56 12.07 4.53
CA GLU A 174 -31.11 13.44 4.59
C GLU A 174 -30.05 14.46 5.03
N GLN A 175 -28.98 14.00 5.66
CA GLN A 175 -27.84 14.84 6.04
C GLN A 175 -26.93 15.18 4.84
N PHE A 176 -27.06 14.47 3.71
CA PHE A 176 -26.27 14.73 2.51
C PHE A 176 -26.93 15.75 1.59
N SER A 177 -26.24 16.88 1.39
CA SER A 177 -26.54 17.82 0.31
C SER A 177 -26.24 17.25 -1.08
N LYS A 178 -26.62 18.00 -2.13
CA LYS A 178 -26.37 17.64 -3.54
C LYS A 178 -24.87 17.38 -3.76
N THR A 179 -24.57 16.23 -4.37
CA THR A 179 -23.21 15.84 -4.76
C THR A 179 -22.64 16.87 -5.74
N THR A 180 -21.37 17.25 -5.54
CA THR A 180 -20.65 18.13 -6.44
C THR A 180 -19.78 17.29 -7.38
N PHE A 181 -19.83 17.59 -8.68
CA PHE A 181 -18.95 16.97 -9.67
C PHE A 181 -17.86 17.95 -10.08
N ILE A 182 -16.62 17.49 -10.12
CA ILE A 182 -15.46 18.30 -10.51
C ILE A 182 -14.69 17.65 -11.66
N LYS A 183 -14.19 18.47 -12.57
CA LYS A 183 -13.21 18.06 -13.59
C LYS A 183 -11.82 18.33 -13.06
N THR A 184 -11.13 17.28 -12.61
CA THR A 184 -9.73 17.38 -12.16
C THR A 184 -8.90 16.28 -12.81
N ASN A 185 -7.60 16.55 -13.02
CA ASN A 185 -6.68 15.57 -13.58
C ASN A 185 -6.52 14.40 -12.62
N LEU A 186 -6.92 13.21 -13.08
CA LEU A 186 -6.75 11.98 -12.32
C LEU A 186 -5.32 11.46 -12.46
N LYS A 187 -4.71 11.07 -11.33
CA LYS A 187 -3.40 10.39 -11.36
C LYS A 187 -3.56 8.98 -11.95
N LYS A 188 -2.53 8.46 -12.63
CA LYS A 188 -2.50 7.10 -13.21
C LYS A 188 -2.96 6.01 -12.22
N ALA A 189 -2.61 6.14 -10.94
CA ALA A 189 -3.00 5.21 -9.88
C ALA A 189 -4.52 5.19 -9.58
N SER A 190 -5.22 6.31 -9.79
CA SER A 190 -6.67 6.42 -9.59
C SER A 190 -7.45 5.60 -10.61
N PHE A 191 -6.93 5.47 -11.84
CA PHE A 191 -7.55 4.65 -12.88
C PHE A 191 -7.42 3.15 -12.61
N LYS A 192 -6.30 2.72 -12.01
CA LYS A 192 -6.05 1.32 -11.66
C LYS A 192 -6.88 0.83 -10.46
N ASN A 193 -7.28 1.74 -9.57
CA ASN A 193 -7.95 1.41 -8.30
C ASN A 193 -9.33 2.04 -8.19
N LYS A 194 -10.17 1.95 -9.23
CA LYS A 194 -11.52 2.55 -9.24
C LYS A 194 -12.35 2.19 -8.00
N GLN A 195 -12.26 0.94 -7.52
CA GLN A 195 -13.00 0.46 -6.34
C GLN A 195 -12.57 1.14 -5.02
N LYS A 196 -11.32 1.64 -4.95
CA LYS A 196 -10.80 2.36 -3.78
C LYS A 196 -11.20 3.83 -3.76
N TYR A 197 -11.69 4.37 -4.87
CA TYR A 197 -12.10 5.77 -4.94
C TYR A 197 -13.38 5.98 -4.15
N LYS A 198 -13.32 6.77 -3.07
CA LYS A 198 -14.46 7.10 -2.21
C LYS A 198 -14.91 8.57 -2.33
N GLY A 199 -14.41 9.30 -3.33
CA GLY A 199 -14.65 10.74 -3.42
C GLY A 199 -14.00 11.53 -2.27
N ILE A 200 -14.38 12.79 -2.17
CA ILE A 200 -13.96 13.70 -1.09
C ILE A 200 -15.22 14.01 -0.28
N LEU A 201 -15.18 13.78 1.03
CA LEU A 201 -16.30 14.08 1.91
C LEU A 201 -16.03 15.38 2.66
N ARG A 202 -16.95 16.33 2.52
CA ARG A 202 -17.06 17.50 3.38
C ARG A 202 -18.01 17.18 4.52
N VAL A 203 -17.58 17.46 5.74
CA VAL A 203 -18.37 17.38 6.98
C VAL A 203 -18.48 18.79 7.55
N LYS A 204 -19.70 19.23 7.85
CA LYS A 204 -19.99 20.53 8.49
C LYS A 204 -20.86 20.35 9.71
N VAL A 205 -20.65 21.15 10.74
CA VAL A 205 -21.52 21.21 11.92
C VAL A 205 -22.54 22.34 11.72
N ARG A 206 -23.84 22.02 11.80
CA ARG A 206 -24.93 23.01 11.75
C ARG A 206 -24.75 24.01 12.89
N ARG A 207 -24.82 25.31 12.57
CA ARG A 207 -24.66 26.41 13.54
C ARG A 207 -23.37 26.27 14.37
N GLY A 208 -22.29 25.75 13.76
CA GLY A 208 -21.04 25.43 14.45
C GLY A 208 -20.10 26.60 14.73
N THR A 209 -20.46 27.84 14.38
CA THR A 209 -19.58 29.02 14.48
C THR A 209 -19.03 29.26 15.89
N HIS A 210 -19.89 29.17 16.91
CA HIS A 210 -19.45 29.32 18.30
C HIS A 210 -18.38 28.28 18.69
N LEU A 211 -18.63 27.02 18.33
CA LEU A 211 -17.70 25.93 18.63
C LEU A 211 -16.39 26.07 17.82
N ARG A 212 -16.47 26.50 16.56
CA ARG A 212 -15.28 26.83 15.77
C ARG A 212 -14.41 27.87 16.47
N ASN A 213 -15.00 28.93 17.01
CA ASN A 213 -14.22 29.97 17.70
C ASN A 213 -13.53 29.43 18.96
N LYS A 214 -14.18 28.53 19.72
CA LYS A 214 -13.53 27.83 20.83
C LYS A 214 -12.35 26.97 20.38
N ILE A 215 -12.51 26.24 19.27
CA ILE A 215 -11.46 25.42 18.68
C ILE A 215 -10.28 26.28 18.22
N LEU A 216 -10.55 27.39 17.53
CA LEU A 216 -9.51 28.32 17.08
C LEU A 216 -8.76 28.94 18.26
N GLY A 217 -9.47 29.40 19.30
CA GLY A 217 -8.82 29.91 20.52
C GLY A 217 -7.96 28.87 21.22
N ALA A 218 -8.37 27.59 21.23
CA ALA A 218 -7.55 26.50 21.73
C ALA A 218 -6.29 26.27 20.88
N ILE A 219 -6.40 26.37 19.55
CA ILE A 219 -5.26 26.27 18.63
C ILE A 219 -4.30 27.45 18.82
N GLU A 220 -4.82 28.67 18.95
CA GLU A 220 -4.02 29.87 19.23
C GLU A 220 -3.22 29.73 20.53
N ASN A 221 -3.85 29.18 21.58
CA ASN A 221 -3.16 28.89 22.84
C ASN A 221 -2.03 27.87 22.68
N ILE A 222 -2.23 26.82 21.88
CA ILE A 222 -1.18 25.83 21.56
C ILE A 222 -0.04 26.47 20.77
N ALA A 223 -0.36 27.39 19.84
CA ALA A 223 0.63 28.06 19.00
C ALA A 223 1.48 29.09 19.75
N ALA A 224 0.92 29.69 20.81
CA ALA A 224 1.59 30.73 21.59
C ALA A 224 2.47 30.19 22.73
N GLY A 225 2.29 28.93 23.13
CA GLY A 225 3.09 28.25 24.16
C GLY A 225 4.33 27.59 23.57
#